data_AF-A0A0P1P151-F1
#
_entry.id   AF-A0A0P1P151-F1
#
_cell.length_a   1.000
_cell.length_b   1.000
_cell.length_c   1.000
_cell.angle_alpha   90.00
_cell.angle_beta   90.00
_cell.angle_gamma   90.00
#
_symmetry.space_group_name_H-M   'P 1'
#
loop_
_entity.id
_entity.type
_entity.pdbx_description
1 polymer ?
#
loop_
_entity_poly.entity_id
_entity_poly.type
_entity_poly.pdbx_seq_one_letter_code
_entity_poly.pdbx_strand_id
1 'polypeptide(L)'
;MEKKIKKTEVVNFLTEFSRHNQFKPMVVEKVIARKKERVAEDVYFLGFYCKTEVGSGDKIFLFKATKNYQFIGEIVFELDNIKDVSYLKDVEIEQVAIKSDKVKYVVKVFGRPNNEMRRETVAKVAYFVWERKGGIGSQELENWAEAERIVQDWVRIFEDGFIKV
;
A
#
# COMPACT_ATOMS: atom_id res chain seq x y z
N MET A 1 9.85 11.66 -16.88
CA MET A 1 9.78 10.79 -18.08
C MET A 1 9.04 9.51 -17.69
N GLU A 2 7.99 9.13 -18.41
CA GLU A 2 7.23 7.90 -18.12
C GLU A 2 8.01 6.68 -18.61
N LYS A 3 8.18 5.67 -17.74
CA LYS A 3 8.88 4.42 -18.03
C LYS A 3 7.87 3.27 -17.99
N LYS A 4 7.78 2.50 -19.08
CA LYS A 4 7.05 1.22 -19.07
C LYS A 4 7.90 0.13 -18.41
N ILE A 5 7.27 -0.66 -17.55
CA ILE A 5 7.91 -1.77 -16.85
C ILE A 5 7.65 -3.05 -17.63
N LYS A 6 8.69 -3.85 -17.88
CA LYS A 6 8.54 -5.12 -18.59
C LYS A 6 7.72 -6.08 -17.74
N LYS A 7 6.88 -6.92 -18.36
CA LYS A 7 6.02 -7.87 -17.66
C LYS A 7 6.79 -8.74 -16.65
N THR A 8 7.98 -9.21 -17.02
CA THR A 8 8.87 -10.03 -16.17
C THR A 8 9.44 -9.29 -14.96
N GLU A 9 9.43 -7.96 -14.98
CA GLU A 9 9.98 -7.10 -13.93
C GLU A 9 8.89 -6.52 -13.01
N VAL A 10 7.60 -6.68 -13.34
CA VAL A 10 6.48 -6.03 -12.64
C VAL A 10 6.47 -6.37 -11.15
N VAL A 11 6.58 -7.64 -10.79
CA VAL A 11 6.50 -8.09 -9.39
C VAL A 11 7.63 -7.46 -8.57
N ASN A 12 8.87 -7.56 -9.06
CA ASN A 12 10.04 -6.98 -8.39
C ASN A 12 9.92 -5.46 -8.30
N PHE A 13 9.50 -4.80 -9.39
CA PHE A 13 9.29 -3.36 -9.41
C PHE A 13 8.26 -2.90 -8.37
N LEU A 14 7.10 -3.57 -8.27
CA LEU A 14 6.05 -3.19 -7.32
C LEU A 14 6.44 -3.47 -5.87
N THR A 15 7.23 -4.53 -5.64
CA THR A 15 7.80 -4.83 -4.31
C THR A 15 8.79 -3.75 -3.90
N GLU A 16 9.74 -3.39 -4.77
CA GLU A 16 10.70 -2.31 -4.53
C GLU A 16 10.01 -0.95 -4.38
N PHE A 17 9.02 -0.66 -5.22
CA PHE A 17 8.21 0.55 -5.08
C PHE A 17 7.54 0.59 -3.70
N SER A 18 7.04 -0.55 -3.22
CA SER A 18 6.34 -0.61 -1.94
C SER A 18 7.27 -0.34 -0.76
N ARG A 19 8.44 -0.98 -0.75
CA ARG A 19 9.53 -0.76 0.23
C ARG A 19 9.89 0.72 0.36
N HIS A 20 10.05 1.43 -0.75
CA HIS A 20 10.50 2.83 -0.74
C HIS A 20 9.41 3.86 -0.40
N ASN A 21 8.14 3.49 -0.52
CA ASN A 21 7.01 4.43 -0.48
C ASN A 21 6.01 4.16 0.64
N GLN A 22 6.27 3.18 1.50
CA GLN A 22 5.37 2.82 2.58
C GLN A 22 5.09 4.00 3.53
N PHE A 23 3.84 4.10 3.96
CA PHE A 23 3.28 5.15 4.83
C PHE A 23 3.30 6.57 4.27
N LYS A 24 3.69 6.76 3.01
CA LYS A 24 3.56 8.06 2.36
C LYS A 24 2.10 8.34 1.98
N PRO A 25 1.65 9.60 2.03
CA PRO A 25 0.33 9.97 1.53
C PRO A 25 0.12 9.51 0.09
N MET A 26 -1.10 9.06 -0.20
CA MET A 26 -1.47 8.49 -1.48
C MET A 26 -2.82 9.01 -1.97
N VAL A 27 -2.91 9.17 -3.28
CA VAL A 27 -4.18 9.31 -4.01
C VAL A 27 -4.26 8.21 -5.05
N VAL A 28 -5.45 7.62 -5.18
CA VAL A 28 -5.73 6.59 -6.19
C VAL A 28 -6.84 7.06 -7.12
N GLU A 29 -6.54 7.05 -8.41
CA GLU A 29 -7.47 7.45 -9.47
C GLU A 29 -7.81 6.24 -10.34
N LYS A 30 -9.10 5.95 -10.49
CA LYS A 30 -9.63 4.95 -11.40
C LYS A 30 -10.03 5.62 -12.70
N VAL A 31 -9.57 5.09 -13.83
CA VAL A 31 -9.87 5.59 -15.16
C VAL A 31 -10.54 4.48 -15.97
N ILE A 32 -11.76 4.74 -16.43
CA ILE A 32 -12.50 3.87 -17.36
C ILE A 32 -12.81 4.71 -18.60
N ALA A 33 -12.29 4.29 -19.75
CA ALA A 33 -12.34 5.05 -21.00
C ALA A 33 -11.84 6.49 -20.82
N ARG A 34 -12.74 7.49 -20.83
CA ARG A 34 -12.43 8.92 -20.61
C ARG A 34 -12.83 9.44 -19.23
N LYS A 35 -13.56 8.64 -18.44
CA LYS A 35 -14.01 9.04 -17.10
C LYS A 35 -12.92 8.73 -16.09
N LYS A 36 -12.61 9.72 -15.25
CA LYS A 36 -11.64 9.62 -14.17
C LYS A 36 -12.36 9.86 -12.84
N GLU A 37 -12.13 8.98 -11.89
CA GLU A 37 -12.74 8.99 -10.56
C GLU A 37 -11.65 8.81 -9.51
N ARG A 38 -11.72 9.57 -8.42
CA ARG A 38 -10.83 9.38 -7.28
C ARG A 38 -11.46 8.36 -6.34
N VAL A 39 -10.78 7.24 -6.13
CA VAL A 39 -11.31 6.11 -5.34
C VAL A 39 -10.66 6.00 -3.96
N ALA A 40 -9.54 6.69 -3.74
CA ALA A 40 -8.95 6.86 -2.43
C ALA A 40 -8.23 8.20 -2.33
N GLU A 41 -8.48 8.91 -1.24
CA GLU A 41 -7.84 10.18 -0.84
C GLU A 41 -7.71 10.25 0.68
N ASP A 42 -6.79 11.08 1.17
CA ASP A 42 -6.47 11.20 2.61
C ASP A 42 -6.06 9.87 3.28
N VAL A 43 -5.44 8.99 2.50
CA VAL A 43 -4.92 7.69 2.93
C VAL A 43 -3.41 7.61 2.72
N TYR A 44 -2.80 6.63 3.37
CA TYR A 44 -1.38 6.33 3.24
C TYR A 44 -1.19 5.06 2.41
N PHE A 45 -0.16 5.06 1.56
CA PHE A 45 0.25 3.91 0.79
C PHE A 45 0.82 2.83 1.72
N LEU A 46 0.27 1.62 1.69
CA LEU A 46 0.79 0.51 2.49
C LEU A 46 1.62 -0.47 1.65
N GLY A 47 1.20 -0.74 0.41
CA GLY A 47 1.94 -1.65 -0.45
C GLY A 47 1.11 -2.21 -1.59
N PHE A 48 1.80 -2.69 -2.61
CA PHE A 48 1.24 -3.59 -3.61
C PHE A 48 1.52 -5.04 -3.21
N TYR A 49 0.57 -5.92 -3.47
CA TYR A 49 0.79 -7.37 -3.45
C TYR A 49 0.49 -7.96 -4.81
N CYS A 50 1.38 -8.82 -5.29
CA CYS A 50 1.20 -9.55 -6.54
C CYS A 50 0.96 -11.02 -6.22
N LYS A 51 -0.22 -11.54 -6.55
CA LYS A 51 -0.52 -12.98 -6.45
C LYS A 51 -0.35 -13.61 -7.84
N THR A 52 0.68 -14.44 -7.98
CA THR A 52 0.93 -15.21 -9.20
C THR A 52 0.20 -16.55 -9.10
N GLU A 53 -0.87 -16.74 -9.86
CA GLU A 53 -1.62 -18.00 -9.89
C GLU A 53 -1.41 -18.73 -11.23
N VAL A 54 -1.22 -20.05 -11.17
CA VAL A 54 -1.14 -20.89 -12.36
C VAL A 54 -2.54 -21.03 -12.97
N GLY A 55 -2.77 -20.44 -14.14
CA GLY A 55 -3.99 -20.60 -14.94
C GLY A 55 -4.98 -19.43 -14.90
N SER A 56 -5.17 -18.76 -13.76
CA SER A 56 -6.07 -17.61 -13.59
C SER A 56 -5.41 -16.25 -13.89
N GLY A 57 -4.09 -16.24 -14.07
CA GLY A 57 -3.31 -15.03 -14.36
C GLY A 57 -2.90 -14.27 -13.10
N ASP A 58 -1.95 -13.35 -13.27
CA ASP A 58 -1.41 -12.56 -12.16
C ASP A 58 -2.45 -11.54 -11.67
N LYS A 59 -2.62 -11.45 -10.35
CA LYS A 59 -3.43 -10.44 -9.68
C LYS A 59 -2.57 -9.42 -8.95
N ILE A 60 -2.98 -8.15 -8.98
CA ILE A 60 -2.36 -7.08 -8.20
C ILE A 60 -3.39 -6.49 -7.24
N PHE A 61 -3.00 -6.39 -5.98
CA PHE A 61 -3.76 -5.74 -4.91
C PHE A 61 -3.03 -4.49 -4.47
N LEU A 62 -3.77 -3.41 -4.20
CA LEU A 62 -3.25 -2.24 -3.51
C LEU A 62 -3.85 -2.15 -2.11
N PHE A 63 -3.01 -1.98 -1.11
CA PHE A 63 -3.41 -1.80 0.27
C PHE A 63 -3.19 -0.36 0.73
N LYS A 64 -4.08 0.13 1.59
CA LYS A 64 -3.97 1.43 2.26
C LYS A 64 -3.82 1.28 3.76
N ALA A 65 -3.27 2.33 4.37
CA ALA A 65 -3.45 2.64 5.78
C ALA A 65 -4.23 3.95 5.91
N THR A 66 -4.96 4.12 7.00
CA THR A 66 -5.67 5.38 7.30
C THR A 66 -5.31 5.87 8.70
N LYS A 67 -5.75 7.08 9.06
CA LYS A 67 -5.63 7.58 10.45
C LYS A 67 -6.48 6.77 11.44
N ASN A 68 -7.53 6.11 10.95
CA ASN A 68 -8.32 5.16 11.74
C ASN A 68 -7.73 3.76 11.58
N TYR A 69 -7.24 3.22 12.69
CA TYR A 69 -6.55 1.95 12.75
C TYR A 69 -7.40 0.76 12.31
N GLN A 70 -8.74 0.84 12.40
CA GLN A 70 -9.66 -0.25 12.03
C GLN A 70 -9.61 -0.52 10.52
N PHE A 71 -9.12 0.45 9.76
CA PHE A 71 -9.08 0.43 8.30
C PHE A 71 -7.64 0.37 7.76
N ILE A 72 -6.67 -0.06 8.57
CA ILE A 72 -5.31 -0.36 8.13
C ILE A 72 -5.32 -1.75 7.46
N GLY A 73 -4.69 -1.86 6.28
CA GLY A 73 -4.63 -3.12 5.54
C GLY A 73 -5.86 -3.38 4.69
N GLU A 74 -6.73 -2.38 4.48
CA GLU A 74 -7.84 -2.51 3.55
C GLU A 74 -7.36 -2.49 2.09
N ILE A 75 -8.02 -3.30 1.27
CA ILE A 75 -7.80 -3.34 -0.18
C ILE A 75 -8.47 -2.13 -0.82
N VAL A 76 -7.70 -1.33 -1.55
CA VAL A 76 -8.22 -0.23 -2.38
C VAL A 76 -8.74 -0.75 -3.71
N PHE A 77 -8.00 -1.67 -4.33
CA PHE A 77 -8.45 -2.39 -5.52
C PHE A 77 -7.77 -3.76 -5.63
N GLU A 78 -8.45 -4.64 -6.35
CA GLU A 78 -7.92 -5.87 -6.93
C GLU A 78 -8.01 -5.74 -8.45
N LEU A 79 -6.92 -6.09 -9.14
CA LEU A 79 -6.86 -6.13 -10.60
C LEU A 79 -6.35 -7.49 -11.05
N ASP A 80 -7.03 -8.06 -12.03
CA ASP A 80 -6.61 -9.21 -12.81
C ASP A 80 -6.16 -8.79 -14.22
N ASN A 81 -5.64 -9.75 -14.99
CA ASN A 81 -5.39 -9.58 -16.43
C ASN A 81 -4.54 -8.34 -16.77
N ILE A 82 -3.48 -8.11 -15.99
CA ILE A 82 -2.61 -6.93 -16.11
C ILE A 82 -1.99 -6.87 -17.52
N LYS A 83 -2.24 -5.76 -18.22
CA LYS A 83 -1.74 -5.50 -19.58
C LYS A 83 -0.47 -4.68 -19.60
N ASP A 84 -0.41 -3.65 -18.75
CA ASP A 84 0.69 -2.69 -18.75
C ASP A 84 0.86 -2.11 -17.35
N VAL A 85 2.13 -1.91 -16.96
CA VAL A 85 2.51 -1.17 -15.75
C VAL A 85 3.49 -0.09 -16.17
N SER A 86 3.19 1.15 -15.82
CA SER A 86 4.08 2.28 -16.07
C SER A 86 4.38 3.06 -14.80
N TYR A 87 5.57 3.64 -14.78
CA TYR A 87 6.09 4.42 -13.67
C TYR A 87 6.45 5.81 -14.14
N LEU A 88 6.11 6.81 -13.33
CA LEU A 88 6.52 8.18 -13.52
C LEU A 88 6.98 8.75 -12.18
N LYS A 89 8.18 9.32 -12.17
CA LYS A 89 8.67 10.13 -11.05
C LYS A 89 8.76 11.58 -11.48
N ASP A 90 8.17 12.46 -10.70
CA ASP A 90 8.22 13.91 -10.88
C ASP A 90 8.48 14.59 -9.54
N VAL A 91 9.66 15.19 -9.37
CA VAL A 91 10.19 15.84 -8.15
C VAL A 91 9.87 15.12 -6.83
N GLU A 92 8.65 15.28 -6.29
CA GLU A 92 8.19 14.71 -5.02
C GLU A 92 7.03 13.69 -5.14
N ILE A 93 6.59 13.41 -6.37
CA ILE A 93 5.49 12.50 -6.66
C ILE A 93 6.03 11.30 -7.41
N GLU A 94 5.79 10.12 -6.84
CA GLU A 94 6.01 8.85 -7.52
C GLU A 94 4.67 8.24 -7.91
N GLN A 95 4.51 7.93 -9.18
CA GLN A 95 3.27 7.46 -9.75
C GLN A 95 3.45 6.09 -10.40
N VAL A 96 2.58 5.16 -10.03
CA VAL A 96 2.45 3.86 -10.70
C VAL A 96 1.07 3.80 -11.36
N ALA A 97 1.06 3.53 -12.65
CA ALA A 97 -0.16 3.26 -13.38
C ALA A 97 -0.25 1.78 -13.75
N ILE A 98 -1.36 1.14 -13.42
CA ILE A 98 -1.62 -0.27 -13.68
C ILE A 98 -2.87 -0.36 -14.55
N LYS A 99 -2.71 -0.94 -15.74
CA LYS A 99 -3.80 -1.07 -16.72
C LYS A 99 -4.19 -2.54 -16.85
N SER A 100 -5.48 -2.83 -16.70
CA SER A 100 -6.13 -4.04 -17.22
C SER A 100 -7.06 -3.68 -18.38
N ASP A 101 -7.81 -4.66 -18.92
CA ASP A 101 -8.58 -4.52 -20.16
C ASP A 101 -9.40 -3.22 -20.26
N LYS A 102 -10.27 -2.97 -19.28
CA LYS A 102 -11.23 -1.85 -19.31
C LYS A 102 -10.94 -0.75 -18.30
N VAL A 103 -9.95 -0.95 -17.43
CA VAL A 103 -9.68 -0.05 -16.31
C VAL A 103 -8.19 0.21 -16.16
N LYS A 104 -7.86 1.44 -15.81
CA LYS A 104 -6.53 1.85 -15.40
C LYS A 104 -6.63 2.45 -14.01
N TYR A 105 -5.80 1.98 -13.08
CA TYR A 105 -5.60 2.65 -11.80
C TYR A 105 -4.29 3.43 -11.85
N VAL A 106 -4.32 4.65 -11.32
CA VAL A 106 -3.16 5.52 -11.18
C VAL A 106 -2.97 5.79 -9.69
N VAL A 107 -1.90 5.25 -9.14
CA VAL A 107 -1.50 5.39 -7.75
C VAL A 107 -0.43 6.46 -7.68
N LYS A 108 -0.71 7.55 -6.97
CA LYS A 108 0.21 8.66 -6.76
C LYS A 108 0.61 8.69 -5.31
N VAL A 109 1.91 8.62 -5.05
CA VAL A 109 2.48 8.68 -3.72
C VAL A 109 3.31 9.96 -3.59
N PHE A 110 3.10 10.68 -2.48
CA PHE A 110 3.64 12.03 -2.30
C PHE A 110 4.68 12.07 -1.17
N GLY A 111 5.72 12.88 -1.37
CA GLY A 111 6.65 13.28 -0.32
C GLY A 111 7.88 12.37 -0.12
N ARG A 112 8.76 12.83 0.76
CA ARG A 112 9.98 12.12 1.17
C ARG A 112 9.66 11.09 2.26
N PRO A 113 10.45 10.01 2.38
CA PRO A 113 10.30 9.07 3.49
C PRO A 113 10.35 9.84 4.82
N ASN A 114 9.28 9.78 5.60
CA ASN A 114 9.23 10.42 6.90
C ASN A 114 9.19 9.35 8.00
N ASN A 115 10.31 9.16 8.70
CA ASN A 115 10.37 8.25 9.85
C ASN A 115 9.37 8.63 10.96
N GLU A 116 8.98 9.91 11.04
CA GLU A 116 7.94 10.41 11.93
C GLU A 116 6.57 9.86 11.53
N MET A 117 6.27 9.70 10.23
CA MET A 117 5.02 9.09 9.76
C MET A 117 4.94 7.61 10.10
N ARG A 118 6.05 6.87 9.99
CA ARG A 118 6.12 5.47 10.45
C ARG A 118 5.87 5.40 11.96
N ARG A 119 6.52 6.26 12.75
CA ARG A 119 6.29 6.35 14.21
C ARG A 119 4.84 6.72 14.54
N GLU A 120 4.24 7.64 13.81
CA GLU A 120 2.83 8.00 13.97
C GLU A 120 1.90 6.81 13.68
N THR A 121 2.17 6.01 12.65
CA THR A 121 1.38 4.81 12.37
C THR A 121 1.55 3.78 13.47
N VAL A 122 2.78 3.54 13.95
CA VAL A 122 3.04 2.67 15.12
C VAL A 122 2.29 3.17 16.37
N ALA A 123 2.39 4.46 16.68
CA ALA A 123 1.72 5.07 17.82
C ALA A 123 0.19 4.92 17.74
N LYS A 124 -0.40 5.09 16.56
CA LYS A 124 -1.84 4.94 16.32
C LYS A 124 -2.30 3.47 16.42
N VAL A 125 -1.47 2.53 15.96
CA VAL A 125 -1.72 1.09 16.15
C VAL A 125 -1.57 0.70 17.63
N ALA A 126 -0.64 1.30 18.37
CA ALA A 126 -0.45 1.08 19.81
C ALA A 126 -1.66 1.55 20.62
N TYR A 127 -2.17 2.73 20.28
CA TYR A 127 -3.40 3.26 20.85
C TYR A 127 -4.60 2.32 20.60
N PHE A 128 -4.72 1.74 19.40
CA PHE A 128 -5.76 0.75 19.13
C PHE A 128 -5.67 -0.47 20.02
N VAL A 129 -4.48 -1.10 20.07
CA VAL A 129 -4.27 -2.30 20.89
C VAL A 129 -4.67 -2.02 22.34
N TRP A 130 -4.33 -0.82 22.84
CA TRP A 130 -4.74 -0.34 24.17
C TRP A 130 -6.26 -0.16 24.32
N GLU A 131 -6.94 0.51 23.38
CA GLU A 131 -8.41 0.66 23.41
C GLU A 131 -9.11 -0.70 23.39
N ARG A 132 -8.62 -1.63 22.56
CA ARG A 132 -9.21 -2.96 22.40
C ARG A 132 -9.05 -3.84 23.64
N LYS A 133 -8.01 -3.59 24.43
CA LYS A 133 -7.77 -4.22 25.74
C LYS A 133 -8.48 -3.51 26.89
N GLY A 134 -9.36 -2.55 26.60
CA GLY A 134 -10.21 -1.90 27.60
C GLY A 134 -9.61 -0.65 28.25
N GLY A 135 -8.56 -0.05 27.66
CA GLY A 135 -8.06 1.26 28.10
C GLY A 135 -7.31 1.25 29.45
N ILE A 136 -6.77 0.11 29.85
CA ILE A 136 -6.08 -0.05 31.14
C ILE A 136 -4.60 0.34 30.97
N GLY A 137 -4.18 1.45 31.61
CA GLY A 137 -2.86 2.08 31.45
C GLY A 137 -1.65 1.28 31.98
N SER A 138 -1.83 0.08 32.54
CA SER A 138 -0.70 -0.70 33.09
C SER A 138 0.09 -1.49 32.04
N GLN A 139 -0.33 -1.48 30.76
CA GLN A 139 0.28 -2.28 29.68
C GLN A 139 0.74 -1.43 28.48
N GLU A 140 1.00 -0.13 28.68
CA GLU A 140 1.40 0.76 27.59
C GLU A 140 2.60 0.23 26.79
N LEU A 141 3.66 -0.22 27.46
CA LEU A 141 4.84 -0.80 26.81
C LEU A 141 4.53 -2.07 26.03
N GLU A 142 3.65 -2.93 26.55
CA GLU A 142 3.23 -4.17 25.85
C GLU A 142 2.38 -3.86 24.62
N ASN A 143 1.52 -2.85 24.71
CA ASN A 143 0.67 -2.41 23.59
C ASN A 143 1.50 -1.74 22.50
N TRP A 144 2.51 -0.97 22.88
CA TRP A 144 3.50 -0.43 21.95
C TRP A 144 4.30 -1.52 21.27
N ALA A 145 4.81 -2.51 22.01
CA ALA A 145 5.54 -3.63 21.43
C ALA A 145 4.67 -4.47 20.49
N GLU A 146 3.41 -4.70 20.84
CA GLU A 146 2.45 -5.42 19.99
C GLU A 146 2.12 -4.62 18.71
N ALA A 147 1.97 -3.31 18.80
CA ALA A 147 1.75 -2.45 17.64
C ALA A 147 2.97 -2.35 16.74
N GLU A 148 4.18 -2.27 17.32
CA GLU A 148 5.41 -2.38 16.56
C GLU A 148 5.47 -3.71 15.81
N ARG A 149 5.10 -4.82 16.46
CA ARG A 149 5.03 -6.13 15.81
C ARG A 149 4.00 -6.15 14.67
N ILE A 150 2.79 -5.64 14.87
CA ILE A 150 1.76 -5.58 13.83
C ILE A 150 2.25 -4.74 12.64
N VAL A 151 2.79 -3.55 12.90
CA VAL A 151 3.33 -2.69 11.84
C VAL A 151 4.52 -3.35 11.16
N GLN A 152 5.41 -4.03 11.90
CA GLN A 152 6.51 -4.80 11.34
C GLN A 152 6.03 -5.98 10.51
N ASP A 153 4.98 -6.69 10.92
CA ASP A 153 4.39 -7.79 10.14
C ASP A 153 3.80 -7.26 8.83
N TRP A 154 3.14 -6.09 8.85
CA TRP A 154 2.69 -5.42 7.62
C TRP A 154 3.85 -4.98 6.72
N VAL A 155 4.88 -4.35 7.30
CA VAL A 155 6.12 -4.00 6.59
C VAL A 155 6.68 -5.27 5.95
N ARG A 156 6.88 -6.34 6.71
CA ARG A 156 7.42 -7.62 6.26
C ARG A 156 6.61 -8.28 5.16
N ILE A 157 5.28 -8.21 5.23
CA ILE A 157 4.37 -8.70 4.17
C ILE A 157 4.69 -8.05 2.83
N PHE A 158 4.93 -6.73 2.82
CA PHE A 158 5.19 -5.95 1.62
C PHE A 158 6.69 -5.81 1.28
N GLU A 159 7.58 -6.14 2.22
CA GLU A 159 9.03 -6.17 2.01
C GLU A 159 9.51 -7.57 1.60
N ASP A 160 9.20 -8.64 2.32
CA ASP A 160 9.82 -9.96 2.13
C ASP A 160 9.07 -10.89 1.15
N GLY A 161 8.03 -10.39 0.47
CA GLY A 161 7.16 -11.23 -0.38
C GLY A 161 6.40 -12.30 0.43
N PHE A 162 6.30 -12.12 1.74
CA PHE A 162 5.79 -13.11 2.67
C PHE A 162 4.27 -12.99 2.80
N ILE A 163 3.54 -13.46 1.79
CA ILE A 163 2.10 -13.69 1.95
C ILE A 163 1.77 -15.17 1.69
N LYS A 164 1.47 -15.88 2.77
CA LYS A 164 0.52 -16.99 2.75
C LYS A 164 -0.87 -16.38 3.00
N VAL A 165 -1.66 -16.16 1.94
CA VAL A 165 -3.13 -16.06 2.06
C VAL A 165 -3.67 -17.45 1.88
#